data_AF-A0A0G4L7G4-F1
#
_entry.id   AF-A0A0G4L7G4-F1
#
_cell.length_a   1.000
_cell.length_b   1.000
_cell.length_c   1.000
_cell.angle_alpha   90.00
_cell.angle_beta   90.00
_cell.angle_gamma   90.00
#
_symmetry.space_group_name_H-M   'P 1'
#
loop_
_entity.id
_entity.type
_entity.pdbx_description
1 polymer ?
#
loop_
_entity_poly.entity_id
_entity_poly.type
_entity_poly.pdbx_seq_one_letter_code
_entity_poly.pdbx_strand_id
1 'polypeptide(L)'
;MKDPTDFVRQGALISLAMIMIQQNEVMNPKVAAIRKTLKKVVGDRHEDAMTKFGASLALGIIDAGGRNCTIGLQTQSGNLNMAGIIGMAVFTQYWYWFPFTHFLSLAFSPTSIIGLDHDLEIPQFKFHCATRPSLFDYPPEQEVKAEEGPTMVATAVLSTTAQAKRRAQKKERAQRRESMDIDQPKPVVDKMEVDEEKKPKAAD
;
A
#
# COMPACT_ATOMS: atom_id res chain seq x y z
N MET A 1 9.64 11.19 -14.74
CA MET A 1 9.39 11.83 -13.43
C MET A 1 10.53 12.73 -12.94
N LYS A 2 11.79 12.48 -13.33
CA LYS A 2 12.93 13.31 -12.89
C LYS A 2 13.27 14.48 -13.83
N ASP A 3 12.48 14.64 -14.89
CA ASP A 3 12.62 15.77 -15.80
C ASP A 3 12.23 17.06 -15.06
N PRO A 4 12.97 18.16 -15.20
CA PRO A 4 12.63 19.42 -14.53
C PRO A 4 11.32 20.01 -15.06
N THR A 5 10.94 19.69 -16.28
CA THR A 5 9.78 20.25 -16.96
C THR A 5 8.48 19.63 -16.42
N ASP A 6 7.54 20.48 -16.05
CA ASP A 6 6.25 20.13 -15.45
C ASP A 6 5.32 19.37 -16.41
N PHE A 7 5.13 19.85 -17.64
CA PHE A 7 4.25 19.20 -18.62
C PHE A 7 4.74 17.81 -19.04
N VAL A 8 6.07 17.61 -19.06
CA VAL A 8 6.69 16.30 -19.32
C VAL A 8 6.41 15.35 -18.15
N ARG A 9 6.53 15.85 -16.91
CA ARG A 9 6.19 15.07 -15.71
C ARG A 9 4.71 14.72 -15.69
N GLN A 10 3.82 15.66 -16.00
CA GLN A 10 2.37 15.45 -16.09
C GLN A 10 2.02 14.31 -17.05
N GLY A 11 2.52 14.37 -18.30
CA GLY A 11 2.27 13.33 -19.30
C GLY A 11 2.83 11.96 -18.88
N ALA A 12 4.00 11.94 -18.24
CA ALA A 12 4.60 10.71 -17.73
C ALA A 12 3.80 10.06 -16.59
N LEU A 13 3.17 10.85 -15.72
CA LEU A 13 2.32 10.33 -14.63
C LEU A 13 1.03 9.72 -15.17
N ILE A 14 0.39 10.40 -16.13
CA ILE A 14 -0.84 9.94 -16.79
C ILE A 14 -0.59 8.64 -17.56
N SER A 15 0.46 8.59 -18.39
CA SER A 15 0.78 7.40 -19.19
C SER A 15 1.12 6.20 -18.31
N LEU A 16 1.84 6.43 -17.20
CA LEU A 16 2.17 5.37 -16.25
C LEU A 16 0.92 4.79 -15.58
N ALA A 17 -0.07 5.63 -15.25
CA ALA A 17 -1.35 5.17 -14.74
C ALA A 17 -2.13 4.33 -15.76
N MET A 18 -2.11 4.73 -17.04
CA MET A 18 -2.77 3.97 -18.12
C MET A 18 -2.15 2.58 -18.31
N ILE A 19 -0.83 2.44 -18.18
CA ILE A 19 -0.15 1.13 -18.29
C ILE A 19 -0.47 0.23 -17.10
N MET A 20 -0.61 0.82 -15.91
CA MET A 20 -0.80 0.09 -14.65
C MET A 20 -2.28 -0.13 -14.32
N ILE A 21 -3.21 0.20 -15.22
CA ILE A 21 -4.65 -0.01 -15.01
C ILE A 21 -4.93 -1.50 -14.82
N GLN A 22 -5.80 -1.84 -13.86
CA GLN A 22 -6.15 -3.21 -13.45
C GLN A 22 -5.01 -4.09 -12.91
N GLN A 23 -3.77 -3.62 -12.85
CA GLN A 23 -2.68 -4.39 -12.26
C GLN A 23 -2.70 -4.26 -10.74
N ASN A 24 -2.65 -5.38 -10.04
CA ASN A 24 -2.50 -5.40 -8.58
C ASN A 24 -1.02 -5.56 -8.17
N GLU A 25 -0.75 -5.37 -6.89
CA GLU A 25 0.61 -5.45 -6.32
C GLU A 25 1.20 -6.87 -6.44
N VAL A 26 0.35 -7.88 -6.49
CA VAL A 26 0.74 -9.28 -6.62
C VAL A 26 1.22 -9.58 -8.05
N MET A 27 0.56 -9.04 -9.07
CA MET A 27 1.00 -9.14 -10.47
C MET A 27 2.22 -8.27 -10.75
N ASN A 28 2.27 -7.07 -10.18
CA ASN A 28 3.38 -6.15 -10.41
C ASN A 28 3.69 -5.29 -9.16
N PRO A 29 4.84 -5.52 -8.50
CA PRO A 29 5.19 -4.80 -7.27
C PRO A 29 5.43 -3.30 -7.50
N LYS A 30 5.60 -2.86 -8.76
CA LYS A 30 5.78 -1.44 -9.09
C LYS A 30 4.53 -0.62 -8.84
N VAL A 31 3.34 -1.23 -8.88
CA VAL A 31 2.06 -0.53 -8.67
C VAL A 31 2.04 0.18 -7.32
N ALA A 32 2.49 -0.48 -6.25
CA ALA A 32 2.57 0.11 -4.90
C ALA A 32 3.46 1.36 -4.86
N ALA A 33 4.65 1.27 -5.46
CA ALA A 33 5.60 2.39 -5.53
C ALA A 33 5.06 3.57 -6.34
N ILE A 34 4.37 3.29 -7.45
CA ILE A 34 3.75 4.30 -8.31
C ILE A 34 2.61 5.01 -7.59
N ARG A 35 1.71 4.26 -6.94
CA ARG A 35 0.62 4.83 -6.13
C ARG A 35 1.14 5.72 -5.01
N LYS A 36 2.20 5.28 -4.32
CA LYS A 36 2.86 6.10 -3.28
C LYS A 36 3.43 7.39 -3.86
N THR A 37 4.03 7.33 -5.04
CA THR A 37 4.59 8.49 -5.74
C THR A 37 3.50 9.47 -6.16
N LEU A 38 2.40 8.98 -6.75
CA LEU A 38 1.26 9.81 -7.14
C LEU A 38 0.63 10.52 -5.95
N LYS A 39 0.39 9.81 -4.84
CA LYS A 39 -0.12 10.42 -3.60
C LYS A 39 0.83 11.47 -3.03
N LYS A 40 2.15 11.21 -3.08
CA LYS A 40 3.15 12.18 -2.63
C LYS A 40 3.07 13.46 -3.44
N VAL A 41 3.04 13.36 -4.77
CA VAL A 41 3.00 14.51 -5.68
C VAL A 41 1.72 15.34 -5.49
N VAL A 42 0.58 14.69 -5.27
CA VAL A 42 -0.69 15.40 -4.97
C VAL A 42 -0.65 16.11 -3.62
N GLY A 43 -0.06 15.48 -2.60
CA GLY A 43 0.01 16.04 -1.25
C GLY A 43 1.10 17.10 -1.03
N ASP A 44 2.12 17.15 -1.89
CA ASP A 44 3.24 18.08 -1.73
C ASP A 44 2.85 19.50 -2.17
N ARG A 45 3.07 20.49 -1.31
CA ARG A 45 2.78 21.90 -1.65
C ARG A 45 3.76 22.45 -2.68
N HIS A 46 4.99 21.94 -2.73
CA HIS A 46 6.07 22.46 -3.56
C HIS A 46 6.07 21.95 -5.00
N GLU A 47 5.15 21.05 -5.35
CA GLU A 47 4.97 20.59 -6.73
C GLU A 47 4.12 21.56 -7.57
N ASP A 48 4.44 21.63 -8.86
CA ASP A 48 3.75 22.48 -9.83
C ASP A 48 2.28 22.09 -10.02
N ALA A 49 1.42 23.07 -10.28
CA ALA A 49 -0.02 22.85 -10.45
C ALA A 49 -0.35 21.88 -11.59
N MET A 50 0.39 21.96 -12.70
CA MET A 50 0.23 21.05 -13.85
C MET A 50 0.59 19.60 -13.50
N THR A 51 1.70 19.41 -12.78
CA THR A 51 2.11 18.08 -12.31
C THR A 51 1.08 17.50 -11.32
N LYS A 52 0.52 18.31 -10.43
CA LYS A 52 -0.56 17.91 -9.50
C LYS A 52 -1.84 17.51 -10.22
N PHE A 53 -2.22 18.24 -11.25
CA PHE A 53 -3.37 17.89 -12.09
C PHE A 53 -3.17 16.53 -12.75
N GLY A 54 -2.01 16.29 -13.36
CA GLY A 54 -1.67 14.98 -13.93
C GLY A 54 -1.65 13.85 -12.90
N ALA A 55 -1.10 14.11 -11.71
CA ALA A 55 -1.06 13.12 -10.63
C ALA A 55 -2.46 12.76 -10.09
N SER A 56 -3.35 13.75 -9.99
CA SER A 56 -4.73 13.55 -9.56
C SER A 56 -5.52 12.75 -10.58
N LEU A 57 -5.37 13.08 -11.86
CA LEU A 57 -5.98 12.35 -12.96
C LEU A 57 -5.44 10.91 -13.03
N ALA A 58 -4.13 10.72 -12.88
CA ALA A 58 -3.48 9.41 -12.85
C ALA A 58 -4.01 8.52 -11.71
N LEU A 59 -4.27 9.06 -10.51
CA LEU A 59 -4.91 8.31 -9.43
C LEU A 59 -6.32 7.85 -9.82
N GLY A 60 -7.11 8.73 -10.45
CA GLY A 60 -8.44 8.38 -10.95
C GLY A 60 -8.42 7.29 -12.03
N ILE A 61 -7.39 7.29 -12.89
CA ILE A 61 -7.23 6.27 -13.95
C ILE A 61 -6.87 4.91 -13.37
N ILE A 62 -5.95 4.85 -12.39
CA ILE A 62 -5.55 3.55 -11.78
C ILE A 62 -6.74 2.90 -11.06
N ASP A 63 -7.59 3.72 -10.42
CA ASP A 63 -8.78 3.25 -9.69
C ASP A 63 -10.07 3.33 -10.53
N ALA A 64 -9.97 3.41 -11.86
CA ALA A 64 -11.11 3.56 -12.76
C ALA A 64 -12.13 2.43 -12.59
N GLY A 65 -13.40 2.79 -12.41
CA GLY A 65 -14.51 1.84 -12.26
C GLY A 65 -14.35 0.88 -11.08
N GLY A 66 -13.70 1.30 -9.99
CA GLY A 66 -13.40 0.43 -8.85
C GLY A 66 -12.37 -0.65 -9.18
N ARG A 67 -11.49 -0.38 -10.16
CA ARG A 67 -10.53 -1.33 -10.76
C ARG A 67 -11.14 -2.43 -11.62
N ASN A 68 -12.40 -2.26 -12.02
CA ASN A 68 -13.12 -3.20 -12.90
C ASN A 68 -13.13 -2.75 -14.36
N CYS A 69 -12.53 -1.60 -14.66
CA CYS A 69 -12.45 -1.04 -16.01
C CYS A 69 -11.01 -0.99 -16.50
N THR A 70 -10.84 -1.24 -17.80
CA THR A 70 -9.56 -1.09 -18.51
C THR A 70 -9.71 -0.11 -19.66
N ILE A 71 -8.59 0.34 -20.20
CA ILE A 71 -8.57 1.15 -21.43
C ILE A 71 -8.46 0.18 -22.61
N GLY A 72 -9.55 0.05 -23.37
CA GLY A 72 -9.67 -0.88 -24.48
C GLY A 72 -9.85 -0.18 -25.82
N LEU A 73 -8.77 -0.07 -26.61
CA LEU A 73 -8.83 0.43 -28.00
C LEU A 73 -9.30 -0.65 -29.00
N GLN A 74 -9.21 -1.90 -28.58
CA GLN A 74 -9.62 -3.06 -29.34
C GLN A 74 -10.54 -3.92 -28.47
N THR A 75 -11.53 -4.52 -29.12
CA THR A 75 -12.39 -5.54 -28.52
C THR A 75 -11.63 -6.85 -28.38
N GLN A 76 -12.08 -7.75 -27.50
CA GLN A 76 -11.46 -9.07 -27.34
C GLN A 76 -11.48 -9.90 -28.63
N SER A 77 -12.45 -9.65 -29.52
CA SER A 77 -12.55 -10.26 -30.85
C SER A 77 -11.57 -9.68 -31.88
N GLY A 78 -10.79 -8.65 -31.53
CA GLY A 78 -9.80 -8.02 -32.41
C GLY A 78 -10.33 -6.84 -33.25
N ASN A 79 -11.63 -6.52 -33.17
CA ASN A 79 -12.19 -5.35 -33.84
C ASN A 79 -11.84 -4.05 -33.11
N LEU A 80 -11.69 -2.96 -33.87
CA LEU A 80 -11.40 -1.62 -33.33
C LEU A 80 -12.60 -1.07 -32.56
N ASN A 81 -12.38 -0.62 -31.33
CA ASN A 81 -13.37 0.12 -30.56
C ASN A 81 -13.30 1.60 -30.94
N MET A 82 -14.10 2.03 -31.92
CA MET A 82 -14.11 3.41 -32.40
C MET A 82 -14.40 4.43 -31.29
N ALA A 83 -15.32 4.12 -30.36
CA ALA A 83 -15.64 5.00 -29.25
C ALA A 83 -14.43 5.21 -28.32
N GLY A 84 -13.70 4.13 -28.00
CA GLY A 84 -12.50 4.21 -27.18
C GLY A 84 -11.36 4.96 -27.86
N ILE A 85 -11.17 4.75 -29.17
CA ILE A 85 -10.14 5.46 -29.97
C ILE A 85 -10.44 6.96 -30.01
N ILE A 86 -11.68 7.34 -30.30
CA ILE A 86 -12.10 8.74 -30.34
C ILE A 86 -11.97 9.37 -28.94
N GLY A 87 -12.39 8.66 -27.89
CA GLY A 87 -12.25 9.10 -26.51
C GLY A 87 -10.80 9.41 -26.12
N MET A 88 -9.87 8.53 -26.51
CA MET A 88 -8.43 8.73 -26.29
C MET A 88 -7.85 9.87 -27.13
N ALA A 89 -8.29 10.02 -28.39
CA ALA A 89 -7.83 11.09 -29.26
C ALA A 89 -8.24 12.47 -28.71
N VAL A 90 -9.51 12.63 -28.31
CA VAL A 90 -10.02 13.88 -27.72
C VAL A 90 -9.39 14.13 -26.35
N PHE A 91 -9.19 13.08 -25.55
CA PHE A 91 -8.51 13.18 -24.26
C PHE A 91 -7.14 13.86 -24.38
N THR A 92 -6.32 13.50 -25.38
CA THR A 92 -4.97 14.08 -25.54
C THR A 92 -4.96 15.61 -25.73
N GLN A 93 -6.09 16.19 -26.16
CA GLN A 93 -6.28 17.62 -26.38
C GLN A 93 -6.66 18.40 -25.10
N TYR A 94 -6.56 17.78 -23.92
CA TYR A 94 -6.87 18.43 -22.63
C TYR A 94 -6.09 19.73 -22.38
N TRP A 95 -4.97 19.95 -23.06
CA TRP A 95 -4.18 21.17 -23.01
C TRP A 95 -4.94 22.40 -23.53
N TYR A 96 -5.78 22.22 -24.55
CA TYR A 96 -6.57 23.30 -25.12
C TYR A 96 -7.85 23.54 -24.33
N TRP A 97 -8.48 22.46 -23.83
CA TRP A 97 -9.69 22.56 -23.03
C TRP A 97 -9.78 21.45 -21.97
N PHE A 98 -9.68 21.83 -20.69
CA PHE A 98 -9.63 20.89 -19.57
C PHE A 98 -10.78 19.86 -19.48
N PRO A 99 -12.05 20.19 -19.78
CA PRO A 99 -13.16 19.23 -19.77
C PRO A 99 -13.00 18.09 -20.79
N PHE A 100 -12.07 18.20 -21.76
CA PHE A 100 -11.76 17.07 -22.63
C PHE A 100 -11.20 15.85 -21.87
N THR A 101 -10.73 16.03 -20.63
CA THR A 101 -10.38 14.91 -19.75
C THR A 101 -11.55 13.96 -19.48
N HIS A 102 -12.81 14.43 -19.52
CA HIS A 102 -13.99 13.59 -19.30
C HIS A 102 -14.25 12.59 -20.43
N PHE A 103 -13.73 12.85 -21.65
CA PHE A 103 -13.86 11.92 -22.78
C PHE A 103 -13.08 10.62 -22.60
N LEU A 104 -12.21 10.55 -21.58
CA LEU A 104 -11.58 9.30 -21.18
C LEU A 104 -12.60 8.23 -20.75
N SER A 105 -13.79 8.64 -20.30
CA SER A 105 -14.88 7.72 -19.96
C SER A 105 -15.30 6.79 -21.11
N LEU A 106 -15.21 7.24 -22.37
CA LEU A 106 -15.53 6.42 -23.54
C LEU A 106 -14.49 5.33 -23.81
N ALA A 107 -13.26 5.53 -23.33
CA ALA A 107 -12.18 4.56 -23.48
C ALA A 107 -12.22 3.46 -22.40
N PHE A 108 -12.97 3.69 -21.32
CA PHE A 108 -13.14 2.70 -20.26
C PHE A 108 -14.09 1.60 -20.70
N SER A 109 -13.57 0.37 -20.77
CA SER A 109 -14.32 -0.84 -21.02
C SER A 109 -14.35 -1.69 -19.75
N PRO A 110 -15.53 -2.09 -19.25
CA PRO A 110 -15.64 -2.93 -18.07
C PRO A 110 -15.16 -4.35 -18.38
N THR A 111 -14.31 -4.90 -17.52
CA THR A 111 -13.87 -6.30 -17.57
C THR A 111 -14.67 -7.09 -16.54
N SER A 112 -15.88 -7.49 -16.90
CA SER A 112 -16.74 -8.31 -16.05
C SER A 112 -17.28 -9.49 -16.83
N ILE A 113 -17.49 -10.60 -16.13
CA ILE A 113 -18.16 -11.78 -16.69
C ILE A 113 -19.61 -11.70 -16.26
N ILE A 114 -20.51 -11.54 -17.22
CA ILE A 114 -21.96 -11.51 -17.00
C ILE A 114 -22.53 -12.75 -17.67
N GLY A 115 -23.09 -13.66 -16.88
CA GLY A 115 -23.84 -14.80 -17.40
C GLY A 115 -25.32 -14.45 -17.48
N LEU A 116 -25.96 -14.85 -18.56
CA LEU A 116 -27.39 -14.66 -18.81
C LEU A 116 -27.98 -16.00 -19.23
N ASP A 117 -29.19 -16.29 -18.78
CA ASP A 117 -29.97 -17.40 -19.29
C ASP A 117 -30.68 -17.03 -20.61
N HIS A 118 -31.33 -17.98 -21.27
CA HIS A 118 -32.12 -17.77 -22.48
C HIS A 118 -33.16 -16.65 -22.32
N ASP A 119 -33.72 -16.52 -21.13
CA ASP A 119 -34.74 -15.51 -20.80
C ASP A 119 -34.13 -14.17 -20.31
N LEU A 120 -32.82 -13.97 -20.49
CA LEU A 120 -32.06 -12.78 -20.05
C LEU A 120 -32.06 -12.55 -18.52
N GLU A 121 -32.39 -13.58 -17.75
CA GLU A 121 -32.27 -13.55 -16.29
C GLU A 121 -30.81 -13.80 -15.85
N ILE A 122 -30.49 -13.39 -14.61
CA ILE A 122 -29.15 -13.54 -14.03
C ILE A 122 -29.10 -14.84 -13.22
N PRO A 123 -28.54 -15.95 -13.75
CA PRO A 123 -28.38 -17.18 -13.00
C PRO A 123 -27.28 -17.05 -11.94
N GLN A 124 -27.43 -17.77 -10.83
CA GLN A 124 -26.35 -17.93 -9.86
C GLN A 124 -25.44 -19.10 -10.28
N PHE A 125 -24.22 -18.79 -10.73
CA PHE A 125 -23.23 -19.81 -11.09
C PHE A 125 -21.86 -19.47 -10.50
N LYS A 126 -21.04 -20.51 -10.33
CA LYS A 126 -19.64 -20.38 -9.91
C LYS A 126 -18.75 -20.87 -11.06
N PHE A 127 -17.74 -20.09 -11.41
CA PHE A 127 -16.75 -20.47 -12.40
C PHE A 127 -15.53 -21.10 -11.72
N HIS A 128 -14.94 -22.09 -12.37
CA HIS A 128 -13.65 -22.61 -11.96
C HIS A 128 -12.54 -21.70 -12.52
N CYS A 129 -11.65 -21.21 -11.64
CA CYS A 129 -10.47 -20.45 -12.03
C CYS A 129 -9.23 -21.29 -11.76
N ALA A 130 -8.36 -21.47 -12.76
CA ALA A 130 -7.14 -22.27 -12.65
C ALA A 130 -6.03 -21.57 -11.85
N THR A 131 -6.17 -20.26 -11.59
CA THR A 131 -5.17 -19.46 -10.86
C THR A 131 -5.60 -19.19 -9.42
N ARG A 132 -4.63 -18.80 -8.58
CA ARG A 132 -4.86 -18.53 -7.16
C ARG A 132 -5.83 -17.35 -7.00
N PRO A 133 -6.89 -17.45 -6.16
CA PRO A 133 -7.83 -16.35 -5.92
C PRO A 133 -7.18 -15.07 -5.41
N SER A 134 -6.08 -15.17 -4.65
CA SER A 134 -5.31 -14.03 -4.14
C SER A 134 -4.75 -13.12 -5.25
N LEU A 135 -4.64 -13.62 -6.49
CA LEU A 135 -4.19 -12.83 -7.63
C LEU A 135 -5.26 -11.87 -8.15
N PHE A 136 -6.53 -12.05 -7.79
CA PHE A 136 -7.65 -11.23 -8.24
C PHE A 136 -8.31 -10.46 -7.10
N ASP A 137 -7.77 -10.58 -5.90
CA ASP A 137 -8.31 -9.88 -4.75
C ASP A 137 -8.17 -8.37 -4.96
N TYR A 138 -9.26 -7.65 -4.73
CA TYR A 138 -9.22 -6.20 -4.81
C TYR A 138 -8.34 -5.71 -3.68
N PRO A 139 -7.31 -4.89 -3.97
CA PRO A 139 -6.52 -4.35 -2.89
C PRO A 139 -7.42 -3.51 -1.97
N PRO A 140 -7.15 -3.56 -0.66
CA PRO A 140 -8.05 -3.02 0.34
C PRO A 140 -8.44 -1.58 0.01
N GLU A 141 -9.70 -1.25 0.24
CA GLU A 141 -10.18 0.12 0.13
C GLU A 141 -9.27 1.02 0.96
N GLN A 142 -9.02 2.22 0.45
CA GLN A 142 -8.20 3.17 1.18
C GLN A 142 -8.93 3.54 2.47
N GLU A 143 -8.57 2.90 3.58
CA GLU A 143 -9.08 3.29 4.89
C GLU A 143 -8.81 4.79 5.05
N VAL A 144 -9.89 5.56 5.22
CA VAL A 144 -9.78 6.94 5.68
C VAL A 144 -8.96 6.83 6.94
N LYS A 145 -7.78 7.45 6.96
CA LYS A 145 -6.90 7.42 8.13
C LYS A 145 -7.74 7.78 9.35
N ALA A 146 -8.15 6.77 10.11
CA ALA A 146 -8.62 6.98 11.46
C ALA A 146 -7.45 7.69 12.13
N GLU A 147 -7.70 8.84 12.73
CA GLU A 147 -6.68 9.71 13.29
C GLU A 147 -5.62 8.88 14.03
N GLU A 148 -4.43 8.71 13.43
CA GLU A 148 -3.25 8.07 14.05
C GLU A 148 -2.67 8.96 15.17
N GLY A 149 -3.48 9.84 15.75
CA GLY A 149 -3.11 10.78 16.80
C GLY A 149 -2.82 10.11 18.16
N PRO A 150 -3.61 9.14 18.64
CA PRO A 150 -3.39 8.62 19.99
C PRO A 150 -2.42 7.43 20.08
N THR A 151 -2.28 6.60 19.04
CA THR A 151 -1.51 5.33 19.13
C THR A 151 -0.01 5.52 18.95
N MET A 152 0.43 6.40 18.06
CA MET A 152 1.85 6.74 17.91
C MET A 152 2.39 7.52 19.11
N VAL A 153 1.56 8.39 19.70
CA VAL A 153 1.93 9.14 20.91
C VAL A 153 2.04 8.21 22.12
N ALA A 154 1.11 7.26 22.29
CA ALA A 154 1.21 6.26 23.36
C ALA A 154 2.48 5.40 23.24
N THR A 155 2.84 4.99 22.02
CA THR A 155 4.06 4.19 21.77
C THR A 155 5.35 4.99 22.04
N ALA A 156 5.36 6.28 21.70
CA ALA A 156 6.48 7.18 21.99
C ALA A 156 6.64 7.43 23.51
N VAL A 157 5.54 7.58 24.25
CA VAL A 157 5.58 7.72 25.72
C VAL A 157 6.03 6.42 26.39
N LEU A 158 5.60 5.26 25.91
CA LEU A 158 6.02 3.95 26.43
C LEU A 158 7.51 3.66 26.18
N SER A 159 8.02 3.99 24.98
CA SER A 159 9.44 3.79 24.65
C SER A 159 10.37 4.73 25.41
N THR A 160 10.00 6.02 25.56
CA THR A 160 10.77 6.98 26.36
C THR A 160 10.74 6.65 27.85
N THR A 161 9.59 6.21 28.39
CA THR A 161 9.45 5.79 29.79
C THR A 161 10.22 4.51 30.08
N ALA A 162 10.20 3.52 29.18
CA ALA A 162 10.98 2.29 29.32
C ALA A 162 12.49 2.55 29.23
N GLN A 163 12.92 3.46 28.34
CA GLN A 163 14.33 3.85 28.22
C GLN A 163 14.80 4.65 29.43
N ALA A 164 13.96 5.54 29.98
CA ALA A 164 14.24 6.27 31.22
C ALA A 164 14.37 5.32 32.42
N LYS A 165 13.46 4.36 32.57
CA LYS A 165 13.51 3.34 33.64
C LYS A 165 14.75 2.45 33.53
N ARG A 166 15.14 2.04 32.32
CA ARG A 166 16.40 1.29 32.07
C ARG A 166 17.64 2.12 32.41
N ARG A 167 17.66 3.42 32.09
CA ARG A 167 18.78 4.31 32.43
C ARG A 167 18.88 4.56 33.94
N ALA A 168 17.75 4.72 34.63
CA ALA A 168 17.70 4.85 36.09
C ALA A 168 18.22 3.58 36.78
N GLN A 169 17.73 2.41 36.38
CA GLN A 169 18.21 1.12 36.93
C GLN A 169 19.70 0.86 36.66
N LYS A 170 20.23 1.32 35.51
CA LYS A 170 21.67 1.20 35.22
C LYS A 170 22.51 2.16 36.07
N LYS A 171 22.03 3.37 36.35
CA LYS A 171 22.69 4.32 37.26
C LYS A 171 22.65 3.83 38.71
N GLU A 172 21.51 3.28 39.15
CA GLU A 172 21.35 2.71 40.48
C GLU A 172 22.25 1.47 40.68
N ARG A 173 22.36 0.60 39.67
CA ARG A 173 23.32 -0.53 39.69
C ARG A 173 24.78 -0.08 39.66
N ALA A 174 25.10 1.06 39.04
CA ALA A 174 26.46 1.62 39.05
C ALA A 174 26.80 2.24 40.42
N GLN A 175 25.88 3.00 41.02
CA GLN A 175 26.04 3.58 42.36
C GLN A 175 26.10 2.50 43.45
N ARG A 176 25.35 1.41 43.31
CA ARG A 176 25.41 0.25 44.22
C ARG A 176 26.71 -0.55 44.07
N ARG A 177 27.40 -0.44 42.94
CA ARG A 177 28.69 -1.08 42.69
C ARG A 177 29.87 -0.23 43.17
N GLU A 178 29.76 1.09 43.17
CA GLU A 178 30.76 2.01 43.77
C GLU A 178 30.70 2.06 45.31
N SER A 179 29.56 1.70 45.92
CA SER A 179 29.39 1.66 47.38
C SER A 179 29.77 0.33 48.05
N MET A 180 30.28 -0.65 47.29
CA MET A 180 30.71 -1.96 47.82
C MET A 180 32.24 -2.15 47.84
N ASP A 181 33.04 -1.09 47.62
CA ASP A 181 34.51 -1.15 47.65
C ASP A 181 35.10 -0.52 48.93
N ILE A 182 34.66 -1.03 50.09
CA ILE A 182 35.40 -0.90 51.37
C ILE A 182 35.65 -2.33 51.88
N ASP A 183 36.92 -2.70 51.88
CA ASP A 183 37.52 -4.02 52.09
C ASP A 183 37.56 -4.46 53.57
N GLN A 184 37.26 -5.74 53.86
CA GLN A 184 38.20 -6.67 54.55
C GLN A 184 37.70 -8.14 54.64
N PRO A 185 38.60 -9.16 54.65
CA PRO A 185 38.29 -10.56 54.33
C PRO A 185 38.42 -11.60 55.49
N LYS A 186 37.87 -12.82 55.24
CA LYS A 186 38.20 -14.21 55.75
C LYS A 186 36.98 -14.97 56.35
N PRO A 187 37.00 -16.33 56.45
CA PRO A 187 37.56 -17.36 55.58
C PRO A 187 36.53 -18.47 55.20
N VAL A 188 37.00 -19.38 54.33
CA VAL A 188 36.35 -20.55 53.71
C VAL A 188 35.92 -21.63 54.74
N VAL A 189 34.74 -22.23 54.55
CA VAL A 189 34.44 -23.62 54.98
C VAL A 189 33.58 -24.30 53.91
N ASP A 190 34.14 -25.37 53.34
CA ASP A 190 33.51 -26.33 52.42
C ASP A 190 32.32 -27.07 53.04
N LYS A 191 31.30 -27.35 52.21
CA LYS A 191 30.51 -28.60 52.27
C LYS A 191 29.71 -28.78 50.98
N MET A 192 30.20 -29.69 50.14
CA MET A 192 29.46 -30.41 49.11
C MET A 192 28.59 -31.51 49.74
N GLU A 193 27.58 -31.95 48.97
CA GLU A 193 26.76 -33.19 48.99
C GLU A 193 25.25 -32.83 48.94
N VAL A 194 24.36 -33.42 48.12
CA VAL A 194 24.38 -34.47 47.10
C VAL A 194 23.16 -34.24 46.18
N ASP A 195 23.29 -34.67 44.93
CA ASP A 195 22.32 -34.72 43.83
C ASP A 195 21.51 -36.05 43.88
N GLU A 196 20.18 -36.02 43.76
CA GLU A 196 19.25 -37.10 43.35
C GLU A 196 17.78 -36.62 43.53
N GLU A 197 16.75 -36.91 42.73
CA GLU A 197 16.59 -37.53 41.41
C GLU A 197 15.16 -37.22 40.87
N LYS A 198 15.07 -36.99 39.55
CA LYS A 198 14.00 -37.31 38.56
C LYS A 198 12.50 -37.49 38.98
N LYS A 199 11.62 -36.62 38.44
CA LYS A 199 10.64 -36.85 37.32
C LYS A 199 9.23 -37.36 37.75
N PRO A 200 8.20 -37.41 36.85
CA PRO A 200 7.55 -36.36 36.06
C PRO A 200 5.99 -36.48 36.11
N LYS A 201 5.25 -35.64 35.36
CA LYS A 201 3.93 -35.84 34.68
C LYS A 201 3.12 -34.53 34.71
N ALA A 202 2.24 -34.15 33.79
CA ALA A 202 1.90 -34.40 32.38
C ALA A 202 0.49 -33.79 32.20
N ALA A 203 0.19 -33.14 31.06
CA ALA A 203 -1.15 -32.76 30.52
C ALA A 203 -2.02 -31.81 31.39
N ASP A 204 -2.67 -30.76 30.88
CA ASP A 204 -3.27 -30.50 29.55
C ASP A 204 -2.74 -29.21 28.87
#